data_AF-A0A8T2N670-F1
#
_entry.id   AF-A0A8T2N670-F1
#
_cell.length_a   1.000
_cell.length_b   1.000
_cell.length_c   1.000
_cell.angle_alpha   90.00
_cell.angle_beta   90.00
_cell.angle_gamma   90.00
#
_symmetry.space_group_name_H-M   'P 1'
#
loop_
_entity.id
_entity.type
_entity.pdbx_description
1 polymer ?
#
loop_
_entity_poly.entity_id
_entity_poly.type
_entity_poly.pdbx_seq_one_letter_code
_entity_poly.pdbx_strand_id
1 'polypeptide(L)'
;GCKALSQFSCFSIKTFEKYSSLCKENLYYYKNQEILECAFYSAIGRKCFEGEFIRGWEESKCPDPVCPGDLKYEGQGSPYLPTCSNPEVPKPEETIQTCVCPQDTILNNYVNGSQCIPKTDCPCVHEGKLFARGEKRSTKCQS
;
A
#
# COMPACT_ATOMS: atom_id res chain seq x y z
N GLY A 1 -24.54 5.36 -1.87
CA GLY A 1 -24.95 6.42 -0.93
C GLY A 1 -24.17 6.32 0.37
N CYS A 2 -24.76 6.67 1.53
CA CYS A 2 -24.00 6.98 2.77
C CYS A 2 -24.08 5.95 3.92
N LYS A 3 -24.66 4.77 3.70
CA LYS A 3 -24.97 3.81 4.78
C LYS A 3 -23.71 3.30 5.51
N ALA A 4 -22.63 3.07 4.77
CA ALA A 4 -21.39 2.52 5.32
C ALA A 4 -20.67 3.46 6.29
N LEU A 5 -20.95 4.78 6.24
CA LEU A 5 -20.38 5.75 7.20
C LEU A 5 -20.61 5.36 8.66
N SER A 6 -21.79 4.82 8.96
CA SER A 6 -22.16 4.41 10.32
C SER A 6 -21.34 3.23 10.87
N GLN A 7 -20.59 2.53 10.00
CA GLN A 7 -19.77 1.39 10.35
C GLN A 7 -18.30 1.74 10.61
N PHE A 8 -17.87 2.96 10.26
CA PHE A 8 -16.55 3.47 10.62
C PHE A 8 -16.59 4.01 12.06
N SER A 9 -16.31 3.16 13.05
CA SER A 9 -16.43 3.48 14.48
C SER A 9 -15.31 4.36 15.05
N CYS A 10 -14.29 4.67 14.26
CA CYS A 10 -13.10 5.41 14.72
C CYS A 10 -13.33 6.92 14.94
N PHE A 11 -14.50 7.44 14.58
CA PHE A 11 -14.77 8.88 14.59
C PHE A 11 -15.40 9.37 15.89
N SER A 12 -14.97 10.56 16.33
CA SER A 12 -15.76 11.33 17.29
C SER A 12 -17.09 11.76 16.67
N ILE A 13 -18.10 12.04 17.51
CA ILE A 13 -19.43 12.49 17.07
C ILE A 13 -19.33 13.70 16.12
N LYS A 14 -18.50 14.69 16.46
CA LYS A 14 -18.26 15.89 15.63
C LYS A 14 -17.68 15.54 14.25
N THR A 15 -16.77 14.58 14.20
CA THR A 15 -16.18 14.11 12.95
C THR A 15 -17.19 13.34 12.11
N PHE A 16 -18.01 12.51 12.74
CA PHE A 16 -19.09 11.77 12.09
C PHE A 16 -20.15 12.69 11.46
N GLU A 17 -20.58 13.74 12.19
CA GLU A 17 -21.52 14.74 11.66
C GLU A 17 -20.96 15.47 10.43
N LYS A 18 -19.68 15.84 10.49
CA LYS A 18 -18.98 16.47 9.36
C LYS A 18 -18.97 15.56 8.12
N TYR A 19 -18.58 14.29 8.28
CA TYR A 19 -18.57 13.35 7.15
C TYR A 19 -19.98 13.01 6.65
N SER A 20 -20.98 13.02 7.52
CA SER A 20 -22.38 12.85 7.13
C SER A 20 -22.88 14.00 6.24
N SER A 21 -22.50 15.25 6.55
CA SER A 21 -22.78 16.40 5.66
C SER A 21 -22.06 16.25 4.32
N LEU A 22 -20.75 15.99 4.36
CA LEU A 22 -19.93 15.83 3.15
C LEU A 22 -20.39 14.67 2.27
N CYS A 23 -20.92 13.60 2.84
CA CYS A 23 -21.44 12.48 2.06
C CYS A 23 -22.69 12.87 1.28
N LYS A 24 -23.58 13.66 1.89
CA LYS A 24 -24.73 14.22 1.18
C LYS A 24 -24.28 15.18 0.09
N GLU A 25 -23.29 16.04 0.35
CA GLU A 25 -22.81 16.98 -0.67
C GLU A 25 -22.11 16.28 -1.84
N ASN A 26 -21.21 15.31 -1.56
CA ASN A 26 -20.41 14.63 -2.57
C ASN A 26 -21.18 13.52 -3.31
N LEU A 27 -22.05 12.77 -2.64
CA LEU A 27 -22.71 11.60 -3.22
C LEU A 27 -24.18 11.84 -3.65
N TYR A 28 -24.75 13.02 -3.39
CA TYR A 28 -26.12 13.33 -3.82
C TYR A 28 -26.23 13.59 -5.33
N TYR A 29 -25.25 14.27 -5.91
CA TYR A 29 -25.22 14.59 -7.35
C TYR A 29 -24.65 13.45 -8.22
N TYR A 30 -23.81 12.57 -7.64
CA TYR A 30 -23.11 11.50 -8.34
C TYR A 30 -23.55 10.10 -7.90
N LYS A 31 -24.82 9.95 -7.52
CA LYS A 31 -25.40 8.66 -7.11
C LYS A 31 -25.05 7.57 -8.14
N ASN A 32 -24.55 6.44 -7.65
CA ASN A 32 -24.19 5.25 -8.44
C ASN A 32 -22.86 5.34 -9.22
N GLN A 33 -22.00 6.32 -8.95
CA GLN A 33 -20.61 6.26 -9.40
C GLN A 33 -19.74 5.56 -8.35
N GLU A 34 -19.56 4.25 -8.50
CA GLU A 34 -18.76 3.40 -7.62
C GLU A 34 -17.38 4.01 -7.32
N ILE A 35 -16.70 4.56 -8.33
CA ILE A 35 -15.39 5.21 -8.18
C ILE A 35 -15.43 6.37 -7.18
N LEU A 36 -16.46 7.22 -7.23
CA LEU A 36 -16.59 8.38 -6.33
C LEU A 36 -17.03 7.95 -4.92
N GLU A 37 -17.93 6.98 -4.81
CA GLU A 37 -18.33 6.41 -3.51
C GLU A 37 -17.12 5.79 -2.80
N CYS A 38 -16.31 5.01 -3.53
CA CYS A 38 -15.13 4.34 -2.96
C CYS A 38 -13.96 5.27 -2.69
N ALA A 39 -13.75 6.31 -3.50
CA ALA A 39 -12.78 7.35 -3.19
C ALA A 39 -13.14 8.07 -1.88
N PHE A 40 -14.43 8.37 -1.67
CA PHE A 40 -14.92 8.99 -0.44
C PHE A 40 -14.73 8.08 0.78
N TYR A 41 -15.15 6.81 0.70
CA TYR A 41 -14.96 5.85 1.79
C TYR A 41 -13.49 5.55 2.06
N SER A 42 -12.62 5.53 1.05
CA SER A 42 -11.17 5.37 1.23
C SER A 42 -10.58 6.55 2.00
N ALA A 43 -10.95 7.79 1.65
CA ALA A 43 -10.48 8.99 2.34
C ALA A 43 -10.89 9.03 3.82
N ILE A 44 -12.08 8.50 4.12
CA ILE A 44 -12.61 8.37 5.48
C ILE A 44 -11.91 7.24 6.22
N GLY A 45 -11.85 6.06 5.61
CA GLY A 45 -11.22 4.90 6.19
C GLY A 45 -9.74 5.08 6.53
N ARG A 46 -9.00 5.92 5.79
CA ARG A 46 -7.62 6.35 6.11
C ARG A 46 -7.46 7.01 7.49
N LYS A 47 -8.55 7.46 8.10
CA LYS A 47 -8.56 8.06 9.44
C LYS A 47 -8.87 7.05 10.55
N CYS A 48 -9.18 5.81 10.19
CA CYS A 48 -9.43 4.71 11.12
C CYS A 48 -8.24 3.77 11.22
N PHE A 49 -8.08 3.12 12.38
CA PHE A 49 -7.19 1.97 12.52
C PHE A 49 -7.77 0.75 11.80
N GLU A 50 -6.91 -0.21 11.41
CA GLU A 50 -7.24 -1.31 10.49
C GLU A 50 -8.44 -2.17 10.93
N GLY A 51 -8.54 -2.50 12.22
CA GLY A 51 -9.68 -3.27 12.74
C GLY A 51 -11.03 -2.56 12.62
N GLU A 52 -11.06 -1.23 12.68
CA GLU A 52 -12.28 -0.42 12.52
C GLU A 52 -12.54 -0.02 11.06
N PHE A 53 -11.50 -0.09 10.21
CA PHE A 53 -11.57 0.13 8.78
C PHE A 53 -12.32 -1.01 8.06
N ILE A 54 -12.04 -2.26 8.41
CA ILE A 54 -12.56 -3.45 7.71
C ILE A 54 -14.09 -3.46 7.66
N ARG A 55 -14.76 -3.23 8.80
CA ARG A 55 -16.23 -3.24 8.87
C ARG A 55 -16.89 -2.12 8.05
N GLY A 56 -16.27 -0.95 8.02
CA GLY A 56 -16.71 0.18 7.18
C GLY A 56 -16.49 -0.09 5.70
N TRP A 57 -15.37 -0.72 5.35
CA TRP A 57 -15.02 -1.08 3.99
C TRP A 57 -15.94 -2.16 3.41
N GLU A 58 -16.22 -3.23 4.16
CA GLU A 58 -17.15 -4.29 3.76
C GLU A 58 -18.57 -3.76 3.46
N GLU A 59 -19.11 -2.90 4.32
CA GLU A 59 -20.45 -2.29 4.12
C GLU A 59 -20.46 -1.30 2.95
N SER A 60 -19.31 -0.75 2.57
CA SER A 60 -19.19 0.19 1.43
C SER A 60 -19.31 -0.49 0.07
N LYS A 61 -19.15 -1.82 0.01
CA LYS A 61 -19.10 -2.63 -1.22
C LYS A 61 -18.01 -2.18 -2.22
N CYS A 62 -17.00 -1.50 -1.72
CA CYS A 62 -15.87 -1.08 -2.53
C CYS A 62 -14.92 -2.24 -2.80
N PRO A 63 -14.30 -2.28 -3.99
CA PRO A 63 -13.30 -3.30 -4.29
C PRO A 63 -12.11 -3.16 -3.36
N ASP A 64 -11.50 -4.28 -2.99
CA ASP A 64 -10.28 -4.26 -2.17
C ASP A 64 -9.16 -3.45 -2.85
N PRO A 65 -8.30 -2.77 -2.07
CA PRO A 65 -7.16 -2.08 -2.62
C PRO A 65 -6.25 -3.03 -3.41
N VAL A 66 -5.93 -2.66 -4.65
CA VAL A 66 -5.07 -3.46 -5.52
C VAL A 66 -3.67 -2.84 -5.56
N CYS A 67 -2.66 -3.66 -5.27
CA CYS A 67 -1.27 -3.29 -5.38
C CYS A 67 -0.66 -3.82 -6.70
N PRO A 68 0.35 -3.13 -7.26
CA PRO A 68 0.99 -3.58 -8.49
C PRO A 68 1.90 -4.80 -8.23
N GLY A 69 1.92 -5.73 -9.19
CA GLY A 69 2.81 -6.89 -9.17
C GLY A 69 2.60 -7.81 -7.96
N ASP A 70 3.70 -8.17 -7.30
CA ASP A 70 3.73 -9.08 -6.16
C ASP A 70 3.46 -8.38 -4.81
N LEU A 71 3.30 -7.05 -4.82
CA LEU A 71 3.06 -6.28 -3.60
C LEU A 71 1.68 -6.61 -3.03
N LYS A 72 1.58 -6.56 -1.71
CA LYS A 72 0.33 -6.76 -0.96
C LYS A 72 -0.05 -5.48 -0.25
N TYR A 73 -1.35 -5.20 -0.22
CA TYR A 73 -1.88 -4.09 0.54
C TYR A 73 -1.73 -4.37 2.04
N GLU A 74 -1.31 -3.36 2.78
CA GLU A 74 -1.14 -3.39 4.23
C GLU A 74 -1.76 -2.11 4.81
N GLY A 75 -2.74 -2.25 5.70
CA GLY A 75 -3.42 -1.11 6.30
C GLY A 75 -2.53 -0.34 7.28
N GLN A 76 -1.57 -1.04 7.89
CA GLN A 76 -0.56 -0.48 8.82
C GLN A 76 0.85 -0.87 8.40
N GLY A 77 1.22 -0.55 7.16
CA GLY A 77 2.53 -0.85 6.62
C GLY A 77 3.57 0.21 6.96
N SER A 78 4.85 -0.17 6.86
CA SER A 78 5.96 0.77 6.89
C SER A 78 5.89 1.70 5.66
N PRO A 79 6.06 3.03 5.81
CA PRO A 79 6.27 3.93 4.68
C PRO A 79 7.59 3.66 3.95
N TYR A 80 8.53 2.95 4.58
CA TYR A 80 9.82 2.60 4.02
C TYR A 80 9.79 1.16 3.50
N LEU A 81 9.82 1.01 2.18
CA LEU A 81 9.86 -0.28 1.50
C LEU A 81 11.33 -0.68 1.24
N PRO A 82 11.84 -1.80 1.81
CA PRO A 82 13.17 -2.30 1.51
C PRO A 82 13.31 -2.69 0.04
N THR A 83 14.46 -2.38 -0.55
CA THR A 83 14.77 -2.70 -1.95
C THR A 83 16.10 -3.43 -2.08
N CYS A 84 16.36 -4.08 -3.21
CA CYS A 84 17.66 -4.70 -3.45
C CYS A 84 18.84 -3.72 -3.34
N SER A 85 18.66 -2.47 -3.81
CA SER A 85 19.68 -1.43 -3.68
C SER A 85 19.81 -0.84 -2.26
N ASN A 86 18.74 -0.91 -1.45
CA ASN A 86 18.72 -0.40 -0.08
C ASN A 86 17.89 -1.34 0.81
N PRO A 87 18.48 -2.46 1.28
CA PRO A 87 17.75 -3.48 2.03
C PRO A 87 17.56 -3.11 3.49
N GLU A 88 18.34 -2.17 4.02
CA GLU A 88 18.23 -1.68 5.40
C GLU A 88 17.50 -0.34 5.39
N VAL A 89 16.29 -0.34 5.95
CA VAL A 89 15.45 0.85 6.05
C VAL A 89 15.29 1.24 7.52
N PRO A 90 15.11 2.54 7.81
CA PRO A 90 14.85 2.98 9.17
C PRO A 90 13.56 2.37 9.72
N LYS A 91 13.52 2.20 11.04
CA LYS A 91 12.28 1.84 11.71
C LYS A 91 11.28 3.00 11.57
N PRO A 92 10.05 2.75 11.12
CA PRO A 92 9.07 3.81 11.00
C PRO A 92 8.56 4.25 12.38
N GLU A 93 8.40 5.57 12.54
CA GLU A 93 7.74 6.16 13.73
C GLU A 93 6.22 6.01 13.66
N GLU A 94 5.67 6.01 12.44
CA GLU A 94 4.23 5.86 12.16
C GLU A 94 4.02 4.87 11.01
N THR A 95 2.89 4.17 11.02
CA THR A 95 2.47 3.29 9.93
C THR A 95 1.43 3.96 9.04
N ILE A 96 1.38 3.53 7.78
CA ILE A 96 0.46 4.08 6.77
C ILE A 96 -0.21 2.95 5.98
N GLN A 97 -1.32 3.27 5.33
CA GLN A 97 -1.90 2.41 4.30
C GLN A 97 -0.96 2.41 3.08
N THR A 98 -0.37 1.27 2.75
CA THR A 98 0.63 1.16 1.69
C THR A 98 0.66 -0.23 1.06
N CYS A 99 1.45 -0.37 0.01
CA CYS A 99 1.76 -1.65 -0.62
C CYS A 99 3.15 -2.10 -0.18
N VAL A 100 3.26 -3.31 0.37
CA VAL A 100 4.50 -3.89 0.89
C VAL A 100 4.81 -5.22 0.23
N CYS A 101 6.09 -5.62 0.23
CA CYS A 101 6.44 -6.98 -0.14
C CYS A 101 5.98 -7.96 0.95
N PRO A 102 5.58 -9.20 0.58
CA PRO A 102 5.30 -10.25 1.55
C PRO A 102 6.46 -10.49 2.52
N GLN A 103 6.18 -11.15 3.64
CA GLN A 103 7.21 -11.49 4.64
C GLN A 103 8.43 -12.16 4.00
N ASP A 104 9.61 -11.82 4.52
CA ASP A 104 10.92 -12.30 4.09
C ASP A 104 11.33 -11.97 2.64
N THR A 105 10.64 -11.04 1.99
CA THR A 105 10.98 -10.56 0.63
C THR A 105 11.17 -9.05 0.59
N ILE A 106 11.93 -8.57 -0.40
CA ILE A 106 12.21 -7.15 -0.66
C ILE A 106 11.98 -6.81 -2.12
N LEU A 107 11.77 -5.53 -2.42
CA LEU A 107 11.46 -5.09 -3.78
C LEU A 107 12.69 -5.16 -4.68
N ASN A 108 12.57 -5.88 -5.80
CA ASN A 108 13.55 -5.86 -6.87
C ASN A 108 13.40 -4.58 -7.70
N ASN A 109 14.07 -3.50 -7.29
CA ASN A 109 14.00 -2.20 -7.96
C ASN A 109 14.83 -2.11 -9.26
N TYR A 110 15.36 -3.23 -9.74
CA TYR A 110 16.15 -3.31 -10.97
C TYR A 110 15.36 -3.84 -12.18
N VAL A 111 14.12 -4.30 -11.98
CA VAL A 111 13.23 -4.78 -13.05
C VAL A 111 12.05 -3.84 -13.21
N ASN A 112 11.47 -3.84 -14.40
CA ASN A 112 10.18 -3.18 -14.63
C ASN A 112 9.06 -4.05 -14.05
N GLY A 113 8.21 -3.43 -13.21
CA GLY A 113 7.19 -4.12 -12.45
C GLY A 113 7.59 -4.34 -10.99
N SER A 114 6.60 -4.45 -10.12
CA SER A 114 6.82 -4.62 -8.68
C SER A 114 7.01 -6.10 -8.35
N GLN A 115 8.26 -6.57 -8.45
CA GLN A 115 8.61 -7.96 -8.12
C GLN A 115 9.23 -8.03 -6.71
N CYS A 116 8.73 -8.94 -5.88
CA CYS A 116 9.26 -9.16 -4.53
C CYS A 116 10.06 -10.46 -4.48
N ILE A 117 11.34 -10.38 -4.08
CA ILE A 117 12.26 -11.52 -4.05
C ILE A 117 12.96 -11.63 -2.69
N PRO A 118 13.47 -12.82 -2.31
CA PRO A 118 14.34 -12.93 -1.15
C PRO A 118 15.56 -12.01 -1.26
N LYS A 119 15.99 -11.41 -0.14
CA LYS A 119 17.17 -10.51 -0.12
C LYS A 119 18.42 -11.15 -0.74
N THR A 120 18.59 -12.46 -0.58
CA THR A 120 19.72 -13.23 -1.11
C THR A 120 19.70 -13.41 -2.63
N ASP A 121 18.55 -13.18 -3.27
CA ASP A 121 18.36 -13.30 -4.72
C ASP A 121 18.50 -11.96 -5.46
N CYS A 122 18.78 -10.88 -4.74
CA CYS A 122 19.01 -9.58 -5.35
C CYS A 122 20.17 -9.61 -6.35
N PRO A 123 20.00 -9.02 -7.54
CA PRO A 123 21.07 -8.90 -8.51
C PRO A 123 22.13 -7.92 -8.01
N CYS A 124 23.38 -8.19 -8.37
CA CYS A 124 24.50 -7.28 -8.09
C CYS A 124 24.63 -6.29 -9.24
N VAL A 125 24.98 -5.03 -8.93
CA VAL A 125 25.32 -4.03 -9.95
C VAL A 125 26.82 -3.78 -9.95
N HIS A 126 27.46 -3.91 -11.10
CA HIS A 126 28.85 -3.50 -11.28
C HIS A 126 29.02 -2.77 -12.62
N GLU A 127 29.62 -1.57 -12.58
CA GLU A 127 29.78 -0.70 -13.78
C GLU A 127 28.46 -0.50 -14.55
N GLY A 128 27.34 -0.36 -13.83
CA GLY A 128 26.01 -0.19 -14.42
C GLY A 128 25.40 -1.45 -15.03
N LYS A 129 26.08 -2.61 -14.96
CA LYS A 129 25.53 -3.90 -15.42
C LYS A 129 24.99 -4.70 -14.24
N LEU A 130 23.85 -5.34 -14.46
CA LEU A 130 23.22 -6.26 -13.51
C LEU A 130 23.78 -7.66 -13.70
N PHE A 131 24.06 -8.33 -12.59
CA PHE A 131 24.52 -9.71 -12.52
C PHE A 131 23.57 -10.50 -11.64
N ALA A 132 23.09 -11.64 -12.12
CA ALA A 132 22.21 -12.50 -11.33
C ALA A 132 22.96 -13.14 -10.15
N ARG A 133 22.21 -13.66 -9.17
CA ARG A 133 22.79 -14.42 -8.06
C ARG A 133 23.63 -15.57 -8.60
N GLY A 134 24.91 -15.61 -8.19
CA GLY A 134 25.86 -16.66 -8.57
C GLY A 134 26.54 -16.44 -9.94
N GLU A 135 26.18 -15.40 -10.68
CA GLU A 135 26.84 -15.05 -11.92
C GLU A 135 28.28 -14.59 -11.63
N LYS A 136 29.24 -15.15 -12.38
CA LYS A 136 30.66 -14.84 -12.22
C LYS A 136 31.07 -13.85 -13.30
N ARG A 137 31.77 -12.79 -12.89
CA ARG A 137 32.43 -11.85 -13.80
C ARG A 137 33.92 -12.13 -13.82
N SER A 138 34.48 -12.28 -15.02
CA SER A 138 35.94 -12.31 -15.22
C SER A 138 36.45 -10.91 -15.54
N THR A 139 37.37 -10.40 -14.73
CA THR A 139 38.07 -9.14 -14.99
C THR A 139 39.56 -9.39 -15.13
N LYS A 140 40.28 -8.47 -15.79
CA LYS A 140 41.71 -8.65 -16.08
C LYS A 140 42.59 -8.74 -14.82
N CYS A 141 42.10 -8.33 -13.64
CA CYS A 141 42.92 -8.21 -12.42
C CYS A 141 42.23 -8.65 -11.12
N GLN A 142 41.05 -9.26 -11.15
CA GLN A 142 40.38 -9.81 -9.96
C GLN A 142 39.96 -11.24 -10.27
N SER A 143 40.73 -12.19 -9.74
CA SER A 143 40.53 -13.63 -9.78
C SER A 143 40.66 -14.19 -8.37
#